data_AF-A0A7X9MT34-F1
#
_entry.id   AF-A0A7X9MT34-F1
#
_cell.length_a   1.000
_cell.length_b   1.000
_cell.length_c   1.000
_cell.angle_alpha   90.00
_cell.angle_beta   90.00
_cell.angle_gamma   90.00
#
_symmetry.space_group_name_H-M   'P 1'
#
loop_
_entity.id
_entity.type
_entity.pdbx_description
1 polymer ?
#
loop_
_entity_poly.entity_id
_entity_poly.type
_entity_poly.pdbx_seq_one_letter_code
_entity_poly.pdbx_strand_id
1 'polypeptide(L)'
;MNQLKIYYIDFPEKTMQYDVGTVLINNENNQVQNAEICCLLNAESYDIADYSDEISILVDDNGFYKSGLPVWSIKTPDGISLELIGKLLFVRNIETEYSIDFVSIKAEDIFDFRIGLKIELKGMKK
;
A
#
# COMPACT_ATOMS: atom_id res chain seq x y z
N MET A 1 0.15 8.30 -22.09
CA MET A 1 0.12 7.09 -21.24
C MET A 1 -0.47 7.52 -19.91
N ASN A 2 -1.55 6.86 -19.47
CA ASN A 2 -2.15 7.15 -18.17
C ASN A 2 -1.29 6.49 -17.09
N GLN A 3 -0.82 7.25 -16.10
CA GLN A 3 0.05 6.75 -15.03
C GLN A 3 -0.59 6.98 -13.67
N LEU A 4 -0.39 6.03 -12.76
CA LEU A 4 -0.85 6.10 -11.38
C LEU A 4 0.36 6.24 -10.46
N LYS A 5 0.37 7.30 -9.64
CA LYS A 5 1.39 7.51 -8.61
C LYS A 5 0.96 6.87 -7.30
N ILE A 6 1.79 5.97 -6.79
CA ILE A 6 1.57 5.22 -5.56
C ILE A 6 2.66 5.57 -4.57
N TYR A 7 2.31 5.73 -3.29
CA TYR A 7 3.28 5.84 -2.20
C TYR A 7 3.48 4.47 -1.57
N TYR A 8 4.72 4.08 -1.29
CA TYR A 8 5.01 2.75 -0.75
C TYR A 8 5.84 2.82 0.53
N ILE A 9 5.66 1.82 1.38
CA ILE A 9 6.49 1.53 2.54
C ILE A 9 6.83 0.04 2.52
N ASP A 10 8.12 -0.28 2.63
CA ASP A 10 8.63 -1.63 2.74
C ASP A 10 9.77 -1.70 3.75
N PHE A 11 10.08 -2.92 4.19
CA PHE A 11 11.26 -3.23 4.99
C PHE A 11 11.83 -4.57 4.52
N PRO A 12 12.63 -4.55 3.42
CA PRO A 12 13.14 -5.78 2.84
C PRO A 12 14.11 -6.50 3.79
N GLU A 13 13.91 -7.81 4.01
CA GLU A 13 14.74 -8.62 4.90
C GLU A 13 16.24 -8.57 4.55
N LYS A 14 16.55 -8.46 3.25
CA LYS A 14 17.94 -8.42 2.76
C LYS A 14 18.70 -7.18 3.20
N THR A 15 18.02 -6.04 3.29
CA THR A 15 18.65 -4.74 3.59
C THR A 15 18.44 -4.33 5.05
N MET A 16 17.38 -4.83 5.70
CA MET A 16 17.00 -4.46 7.07
C MET A 16 16.89 -2.94 7.26
N GLN A 17 16.39 -2.25 6.23
CA GLN A 17 16.22 -0.80 6.22
C GLN A 17 14.87 -0.46 5.62
N TYR A 18 14.29 0.65 6.10
CA TYR A 18 13.08 1.21 5.51
C TYR A 18 13.33 1.60 4.07
N ASP A 19 12.49 1.09 3.17
CA ASP A 19 12.42 1.54 1.78
C ASP A 19 11.06 2.23 1.58
N VAL A 20 11.10 3.53 1.35
CA VAL A 20 9.91 4.39 1.35
C VAL A 20 10.03 5.40 0.24
N GLY A 21 9.02 5.47 -0.61
CA GLY A 21 9.07 6.35 -1.77
C GLY A 21 7.75 6.42 -2.52
N THR A 22 7.84 6.88 -3.77
CA THR A 22 6.73 6.86 -4.70
C THR A 22 7.13 6.17 -5.99
N VAL A 23 6.21 5.43 -6.58
CA VAL A 23 6.40 4.77 -7.87
C VAL A 23 5.27 5.16 -8.81
N LEU A 24 5.58 5.21 -10.11
CA LEU A 24 4.59 5.39 -11.17
C LEU A 24 4.34 4.03 -11.80
N ILE A 25 3.07 3.63 -11.89
CA ILE A 25 2.66 2.43 -12.61
C ILE A 25 1.81 2.77 -13.82
N ASN A 26 1.74 1.83 -14.77
CA ASN A 26 0.85 1.94 -15.90
C ASN A 26 -0.60 1.79 -15.45
N ASN A 27 -1.46 2.69 -15.93
CA ASN A 27 -2.88 2.75 -15.56
C ASN A 27 -3.78 2.87 -16.79
N GLU A 28 -3.45 2.12 -17.84
CA GLU A 28 -4.19 2.17 -19.11
C GLU A 28 -5.57 1.54 -19.00
N ASN A 29 -5.69 0.46 -18.21
CA ASN A 29 -6.93 -0.22 -17.87
C ASN A 29 -6.74 -1.04 -16.58
N ASN A 30 -7.84 -1.57 -16.04
CA ASN A 30 -7.83 -2.29 -14.76
C ASN A 30 -6.96 -3.55 -14.77
N GLN A 31 -6.86 -4.26 -15.91
CA GLN A 31 -6.02 -5.45 -16.00
C GLN A 31 -4.53 -5.09 -15.91
N VAL A 32 -4.10 -4.04 -16.60
CA VAL A 32 -2.72 -3.55 -16.55
C VAL A 32 -2.40 -3.00 -15.16
N GLN A 33 -3.31 -2.20 -14.59
CA GLN A 33 -3.15 -1.65 -13.25
C GLN A 33 -3.00 -2.77 -12.21
N ASN A 34 -3.88 -3.79 -12.25
CA ASN A 34 -3.83 -4.92 -11.35
C ASN A 34 -2.49 -5.68 -11.46
N ALA A 35 -2.04 -5.97 -12.69
CA ALA A 35 -0.78 -6.67 -12.92
C ALA A 35 0.44 -5.90 -12.37
N GLU A 36 0.47 -4.57 -12.54
CA GLU A 36 1.53 -3.71 -12.01
C GLU A 36 1.51 -3.66 -10.46
N ILE A 37 0.33 -3.57 -9.84
CA ILE A 37 0.17 -3.60 -8.38
C ILE A 37 0.65 -4.94 -7.81
N CYS A 38 0.19 -6.06 -8.38
CA CYS A 38 0.61 -7.40 -7.98
C CYS A 38 2.13 -7.60 -8.14
N CYS A 39 2.72 -7.04 -9.21
CA CYS A 39 4.16 -7.05 -9.41
C CYS A 39 4.91 -6.29 -8.31
N LEU A 40 4.45 -5.07 -7.96
CA LEU A 40 5.06 -4.27 -6.89
C LEU A 40 5.00 -4.96 -5.52
N LEU A 41 3.88 -5.63 -5.22
CA LEU A 41 3.65 -6.38 -3.99
C LEU A 41 4.34 -7.75 -3.97
N ASN A 42 4.81 -8.25 -5.13
CA ASN A 42 5.24 -9.64 -5.30
C ASN A 42 4.15 -10.64 -4.87
N ALA A 43 2.94 -10.39 -5.35
CA ALA A 43 1.72 -11.09 -4.97
C ALA A 43 0.95 -11.62 -6.20
N GLU A 44 0.09 -12.62 -6.00
CA GLU A 44 -0.84 -13.10 -7.04
C GLU A 44 -2.11 -12.24 -7.09
N SER A 45 -2.57 -11.82 -5.92
CA SER A 45 -3.71 -10.94 -5.65
C SER A 45 -3.34 -9.96 -4.54
N TYR A 46 -4.16 -8.93 -4.36
CA TYR A 46 -4.00 -7.99 -3.26
C TYR A 46 -5.32 -7.79 -2.51
N ASP A 47 -5.20 -7.54 -1.22
CA ASP A 47 -6.27 -7.08 -0.35
C ASP A 47 -6.22 -5.57 -0.18
N ILE A 48 -7.38 -4.99 0.14
CA ILE A 48 -7.57 -3.55 0.35
C ILE A 48 -7.92 -3.34 1.81
N ALA A 49 -7.10 -2.56 2.52
CA ALA A 49 -7.38 -2.08 3.86
C ALA A 49 -7.68 -0.58 3.83
N ASP A 50 -8.76 -0.17 4.49
CA ASP A 50 -9.14 1.24 4.54
C ASP A 50 -8.26 2.00 5.54
N TYR A 51 -7.50 2.98 5.03
CA TYR A 51 -6.76 3.90 5.89
C TYR A 51 -7.59 5.11 6.27
N SER A 52 -8.35 5.64 5.32
CA SER A 52 -9.31 6.74 5.50
C SER A 52 -10.32 6.72 4.35
N ASP A 53 -11.35 7.55 4.40
CA ASP A 53 -12.35 7.69 3.33
C ASP A 53 -11.73 7.90 1.93
N GLU A 54 -10.56 8.55 1.85
CA GLU A 54 -9.91 8.86 0.58
C GLU A 54 -8.73 7.94 0.23
N ILE A 55 -8.25 7.12 1.17
CA ILE A 55 -6.98 6.38 1.04
C ILE A 55 -7.18 4.93 1.46
N SER A 56 -6.76 4.01 0.59
CA SER A 56 -6.58 2.61 0.95
C SER A 56 -5.11 2.19 0.92
N ILE A 57 -4.84 1.10 1.64
CA ILE A 57 -3.56 0.41 1.67
C ILE A 57 -3.77 -0.93 0.97
N LEU A 58 -3.04 -1.15 -0.11
CA LEU A 58 -3.00 -2.42 -0.82
C LEU A 58 -1.86 -3.27 -0.25
N VAL A 59 -2.17 -4.53 0.04
CA VAL A 59 -1.24 -5.51 0.59
C VAL A 59 -1.40 -6.84 -0.11
N ASP A 60 -0.39 -7.71 -0.02
CA ASP A 60 -0.48 -9.08 -0.52
C ASP A 60 -1.52 -9.87 0.27
N ASP A 61 -2.58 -10.31 -0.41
CA ASP A 61 -3.70 -11.12 0.13
C ASP A 61 -3.18 -12.40 0.83
N ASN A 62 -2.13 -13.00 0.29
CA ASN A 62 -1.52 -14.20 0.87
C ASN A 62 -0.28 -13.91 1.74
N GLY A 63 -0.03 -12.65 2.10
CA GLY A 63 1.18 -12.22 2.79
C GLY A 63 1.41 -12.95 4.12
N PHE A 64 0.35 -13.26 4.88
CA PHE A 64 0.46 -13.98 6.17
C PHE A 64 0.95 -15.42 6.06
N TYR A 65 0.89 -16.02 4.86
CA TYR A 65 1.41 -17.35 4.58
C TYR A 65 2.86 -17.35 4.08
N LYS A 66 3.45 -16.18 3.83
CA LYS A 66 4.81 -16.02 3.33
C LYS A 66 5.77 -15.63 4.47
N SER A 67 6.97 -16.20 4.47
CA SER A 67 8.03 -15.82 5.40
C SER A 67 8.88 -14.66 4.84
N GLY A 68 9.63 -13.99 5.71
CA GLY A 68 10.53 -12.90 5.34
C GLY A 68 9.82 -11.57 5.01
N LEU A 69 8.51 -11.48 5.28
CA LEU A 69 7.73 -10.26 5.10
C LEU A 69 7.64 -9.43 6.39
N PRO A 70 7.74 -8.10 6.31
CA PRO A 70 7.55 -7.25 7.48
C PRO A 70 6.10 -7.28 7.97
N VAL A 71 5.92 -7.25 9.29
CA VAL A 71 4.61 -7.12 9.94
C VAL A 71 4.50 -5.71 10.52
N TRP A 72 3.43 -5.02 10.15
CA TRP A 72 3.18 -3.62 10.46
C TRP A 72 1.99 -3.48 11.38
N SER A 73 2.08 -2.55 12.34
CA SER A 73 0.91 -1.99 13.00
C SER A 73 0.74 -0.54 12.58
N ILE A 74 -0.42 -0.21 12.04
CA ILE A 74 -0.75 1.13 11.55
C ILE A 74 -1.97 1.63 12.32
N LYS A 75 -1.90 2.87 12.81
CA LYS A 75 -3.08 3.56 13.34
C LYS A 75 -3.64 4.51 12.29
N THR A 76 -4.86 4.25 11.86
CA THR A 76 -5.62 5.10 10.93
C THR A 76 -6.03 6.43 11.59
N PRO A 77 -6.43 7.45 10.82
CA PRO A 77 -6.81 8.77 11.35
C PRO A 77 -8.02 8.73 12.30
N ASP A 78 -8.95 7.80 12.10
CA ASP A 78 -10.11 7.56 12.99
C ASP A 78 -9.74 6.76 14.25
N GLY A 79 -8.48 6.33 14.36
CA GLY A 79 -7.92 5.68 15.54
C GLY A 79 -7.99 4.16 15.53
N ILE A 80 -8.50 3.54 14.46
CA ILE A 80 -8.46 2.08 14.27
C ILE A 80 -7.00 1.61 14.13
N SER A 81 -6.70 0.44 14.68
CA SER A 81 -5.38 -0.19 14.53
C SER A 81 -5.49 -1.34 13.54
N LEU A 82 -4.72 -1.25 12.47
CA LEU A 82 -4.57 -2.27 11.44
C LEU A 82 -3.28 -3.05 11.69
N GLU A 83 -3.34 -4.37 11.52
CA GLU A 83 -2.17 -5.23 11.44
C GLU A 83 -2.04 -5.72 10.00
N LEU A 84 -0.97 -5.32 9.32
CA LEU A 84 -0.75 -5.56 7.90
C LEU A 84 0.59 -6.26 7.68
N ILE A 85 0.77 -6.93 6.55
CA ILE A 85 1.97 -7.71 6.25
C ILE A 85 2.49 -7.44 4.84
N GLY A 86 3.82 -7.46 4.70
CA GLY A 86 4.49 -7.24 3.43
C GLY A 86 4.69 -5.76 3.09
N LYS A 87 4.92 -5.50 1.82
CA LYS A 87 5.00 -4.14 1.29
C LYS A 87 3.62 -3.50 1.35
N LEU A 88 3.57 -2.22 1.74
CA LEU A 88 2.36 -1.43 1.81
C LEU A 88 2.32 -0.47 0.63
N LEU A 89 1.23 -0.47 -0.13
CA LEU A 89 0.99 0.49 -1.22
C LEU A 89 -0.20 1.38 -0.87
N PHE A 90 0.04 2.67 -0.70
CA PHE A 90 -1.00 3.67 -0.44
C PHE A 90 -1.50 4.24 -1.76
N VAL A 91 -2.81 4.18 -1.96
CA VAL A 91 -3.52 4.69 -3.14
C VAL A 91 -4.69 5.55 -2.71
N ARG A 92 -5.07 6.53 -3.55
CA ARG A 92 -6.33 7.25 -3.35
C ARG A 92 -7.47 6.47 -3.99
N ASN A 93 -8.61 6.42 -3.31
CA ASN A 93 -9.83 5.88 -3.86
C ASN A 93 -10.67 6.98 -4.49
N ILE A 94 -11.39 6.64 -5.54
CA ILE A 94 -12.58 7.35 -5.99
C ILE A 94 -13.73 6.36 -5.92
N GLU A 95 -14.69 6.65 -5.05
CA GLU A 95 -15.98 5.99 -5.10
C GLU A 95 -16.66 6.35 -6.42
N THR A 96 -16.96 5.34 -7.23
CA THR A 96 -17.89 5.47 -8.34
C THR A 96 -19.17 4.71 -8.00
N GLU A 97 -20.26 4.97 -8.73
CA GLU A 97 -21.54 4.28 -8.53
C GLU A 97 -21.44 2.74 -8.68
N TYR A 98 -20.36 2.22 -9.29
CA TYR A 98 -20.22 0.81 -9.67
C TYR A 98 -18.91 0.14 -9.23
N SER A 99 -17.87 0.89 -8.86
CA SER A 99 -16.57 0.35 -8.45
C SER A 99 -15.77 1.32 -7.57
N ILE A 100 -14.75 0.79 -6.91
CA ILE A 100 -13.66 1.59 -6.33
C ILE A 100 -12.56 1.67 -7.38
N ASP A 101 -12.31 2.88 -7.89
CA ASP A 101 -11.18 3.14 -8.79
C ASP A 101 -10.02 3.77 -8.02
N PHE A 102 -8.78 3.50 -8.45
CA PHE A 102 -7.60 4.11 -7.85
C PHE A 102 -7.10 5.33 -8.64
N VAL A 103 -6.75 6.38 -7.91
CA VAL A 103 -6.12 7.58 -8.44
C VAL A 103 -4.83 7.93 -7.71
N SER A 104 -4.06 8.80 -8.35
CA SER A 104 -2.71 9.13 -7.90
C SER A 104 -2.75 9.77 -6.52
N ILE A 105 -1.86 9.29 -5.64
CA ILE A 105 -1.51 9.97 -4.40
C ILE A 105 -1.06 11.40 -4.72
N LYS A 106 -1.60 12.36 -3.96
CA LYS A 106 -1.25 13.79 -4.08
C LYS A 106 0.01 14.13 -3.28
N ALA A 107 0.53 15.33 -3.49
CA ALA A 107 1.69 15.79 -2.73
C ALA A 107 1.36 15.99 -1.24
N GLU A 108 0.14 16.44 -0.95
CA GLU A 108 -0.36 16.65 0.40
C GLU A 108 -0.43 15.33 1.17
N ASP A 109 -0.98 14.27 0.56
CA ASP A 109 -1.05 12.94 1.18
C ASP A 109 0.36 12.43 1.56
N ILE A 110 1.36 12.61 0.68
CA ILE A 110 2.75 12.21 0.94
C ILE A 110 3.33 12.99 2.12
N PHE A 111 3.06 14.29 2.16
CA PHE A 111 3.50 15.14 3.26
C PHE A 111 2.89 14.67 4.58
N ASP A 112 1.57 14.42 4.60
CA ASP A 112 0.84 13.94 5.76
C ASP A 112 1.35 12.57 6.22
N PHE A 113 1.65 11.65 5.30
CA PHE A 113 2.29 10.38 5.66
C PHE A 113 3.66 10.58 6.30
N ARG A 114 4.49 11.49 5.76
CA ARG A 114 5.85 11.73 6.26
C ARG A 114 5.88 12.30 7.67
N ILE A 115 4.89 13.11 8.05
CA ILE A 115 4.88 13.79 9.36
C ILE A 115 3.91 13.16 10.37
N GLY A 116 2.86 12.48 9.88
CA GLY A 116 1.69 12.12 10.67
C GLY A 116 1.43 10.62 10.76
N LEU A 117 1.95 9.80 9.84
CA LEU A 117 1.67 8.38 9.81
C LEU A 117 2.15 7.70 11.09
N LYS A 118 1.21 7.05 11.78
CA LYS A 118 1.48 6.25 12.98
C LYS A 118 1.67 4.80 12.55
N ILE A 119 2.90 4.45 12.20
CA ILE A 119 3.30 3.11 11.76
C ILE A 119 4.41 2.55 12.65
N GLU A 120 4.33 1.27 12.95
CA GLU A 120 5.31 0.53 13.73
C GLU A 120 5.64 -0.81 13.05
N LEU A 121 6.92 -1.07 12.82
CA LEU A 121 7.41 -2.40 12.42
C LEU A 121 7.39 -3.33 13.64
N LYS A 122 6.52 -4.33 13.64
CA LYS A 122 6.41 -5.33 14.73
C LYS A 122 7.47 -6.43 14.62
N GLY A 123 7.97 -6.67 13.42
CA GLY A 123 9.03 -7.64 13.15
C GLY A 123 8.88 -8.23 11.76
N MET A 124 9.54 -9.37 11.55
CA MET A 124 9.47 -10.13 10.29
C MET A 124 8.70 -11.43 10.52
N LYS A 125 7.85 -11.80 9.57
CA LYS A 125 7.13 -13.07 9.58
C LYS A 125 8.13 -14.21 9.40
N LYS A 126 8.15 -15.12 10.37
CA LYS A 126 8.93 -16.36 10.34
C LYS A 126 8.20 -17.44 9.57
#